data_AF-A0A2N3K811-F1
#
_entry.id   AF-A0A2N3K811-F1
#
_cell.length_a   1.000
_cell.length_b   1.000
_cell.length_c   1.000
_cell.angle_alpha   90.00
_cell.angle_beta   90.00
_cell.angle_gamma   90.00
#
_symmetry.space_group_name_H-M   'P 1'
#
loop_
_entity.id
_entity.type
_entity.pdbx_description
1 polymer ?
#
loop_
_entity_poly.entity_id
_entity_poly.type
_entity_poly.pdbx_seq_one_letter_code
_entity_poly.pdbx_strand_id
1 'polypeptide(L)' 'MAATGRARFPGVGLVGGAAGLVMARGGRLALVLEFTVTDGLISAIEVTAAPDRLAQLEITVPDA' A
#
# COMPACT_ATOMS: atom_id res chain seq x y z
N MET A 1 5.86 -16.79 1.93
CA MET A 1 5.08 -16.00 0.94
C MET A 1 3.69 -15.70 1.50
N ALA A 2 3.43 -14.52 2.07
CA ALA A 2 2.15 -14.21 2.74
C ALA A 2 1.15 -13.37 1.90
N ALA A 3 1.61 -12.73 0.80
CA ALA A 3 0.83 -11.75 0.04
C ALA A 3 0.40 -12.20 -1.38
N THR A 4 0.93 -13.30 -1.91
CA THR A 4 0.79 -13.68 -3.32
C THR A 4 -0.62 -14.13 -3.73
N GLY A 5 -1.50 -14.50 -2.80
CA GLY A 5 -2.84 -14.99 -3.11
C GLY A 5 -3.97 -13.94 -3.12
N ARG A 6 -3.69 -12.67 -2.76
CA ARG A 6 -4.75 -11.67 -2.50
C ARG A 6 -4.85 -10.54 -3.53
N ALA A 7 -3.88 -10.38 -4.42
CA ALA A 7 -3.83 -9.27 -5.37
C ALA A 7 -4.20 -9.74 -6.78
N ARG A 8 -5.44 -9.47 -7.24
CA ARG A 8 -5.74 -9.54 -8.68
C ARG A 8 -5.23 -8.31 -9.44
N PHE A 9 -4.97 -7.19 -8.74
CA PHE A 9 -4.38 -5.98 -9.30
C PHE A 9 -3.61 -5.21 -8.20
N PRO A 10 -2.31 -5.45 -8.00
CA PRO A 10 -1.49 -4.55 -7.21
C PRO A 10 -1.26 -3.25 -8.01
N GLY A 11 -1.67 -2.11 -7.44
CA GLY A 11 -1.35 -0.78 -7.96
C GLY A 11 -0.27 -0.14 -7.09
N VAL A 12 0.62 0.64 -7.71
CA VAL A 12 1.53 1.53 -6.98
C VAL A 12 0.75 2.79 -6.63
N GLY A 13 0.76 3.15 -5.35
CA GLY A 13 0.08 4.34 -4.83
C GLY A 13 1.02 5.12 -3.92
N LEU A 14 0.79 6.41 -3.81
CA LEU A 14 1.35 7.20 -2.71
C LEU A 14 0.38 7.10 -1.54
N VAL A 15 0.89 6.71 -0.38
CA VAL A 15 0.14 6.60 0.87
C VAL A 15 0.70 7.65 1.81
N GLY A 16 -0.07 8.69 2.12
CA GLY A 16 0.43 9.79 2.96
C GLY A 16 1.70 10.48 2.42
N GLY A 17 1.95 10.41 1.11
CA GLY A 17 3.15 10.96 0.46
C GLY A 17 4.36 10.01 0.37
N ALA A 18 4.30 8.83 1.00
CA ALA A 18 5.33 7.79 0.87
C ALA A 18 4.95 6.75 -0.20
N ALA A 19 5.95 6.11 -0.81
CA ALA A 19 5.71 5.04 -1.77
C ALA A 19 5.07 3.84 -1.09
N GLY A 20 3.90 3.43 -1.58
CA GLY A 20 3.14 2.30 -1.05
C GLY A 20 2.65 1.36 -2.14
N LEU A 21 2.49 0.09 -1.77
CA LEU A 21 1.81 -0.89 -2.62
C LEU A 21 0.38 -1.05 -2.13
N VAL A 22 -0.55 -0.78 -3.02
CA VAL A 22 -1.98 -0.77 -2.74
C VAL A 22 -2.64 -1.97 -3.39
N MET A 23 -3.42 -2.71 -2.60
CA MET A 23 -4.28 -3.78 -3.11
C MET A 23 -5.74 -3.42 -2.91
N ALA A 24 -6.47 -3.34 -4.01
CA ALA A 24 -7.93 -3.23 -3.99
C ALA A 24 -8.58 -4.58 -4.33
N ARG A 25 -9.64 -4.94 -3.59
CA ARG A 25 -10.51 -6.07 -3.89
C ARG A 25 -11.91 -5.55 -4.19
N GLY A 26 -12.37 -5.73 -5.44
CA GLY A 26 -13.70 -5.25 -5.85
C GLY A 26 -13.88 -3.74 -5.76
N GLY A 27 -12.84 -2.96 -6.04
CA GLY A 27 -12.86 -1.49 -5.96
C GLY A 27 -12.70 -0.91 -4.56
N ARG A 28 -12.48 -1.75 -3.53
CA ARG A 28 -12.25 -1.32 -2.14
C ARG A 28 -10.83 -1.62 -1.71
N LEU A 29 -10.22 -0.68 -1.00
CA LEU A 29 -8.90 -0.85 -0.39
C LEU A 29 -8.92 -2.03 0.59
N ALA A 30 -8.01 -2.99 0.40
CA ALA A 30 -7.97 -4.23 1.18
C ALA A 30 -6.62 -4.46 1.86
N LEU A 31 -5.54 -3.91 1.29
CA LEU A 31 -4.22 -3.91 1.92
C LEU A 31 -3.44 -2.69 1.44
N VAL A 32 -2.67 -2.13 2.34
CA VAL A 32 -1.62 -1.17 2.03
C VAL A 32 -0.31 -1.67 2.62
N LEU A 33 0.74 -1.70 1.80
CA LEU A 33 2.11 -1.81 2.29
C LEU A 33 2.79 -0.45 2.14
N GLU A 34 3.28 0.10 3.25
CA GLU A 34 4.09 1.32 3.25
C GLU A 34 5.56 0.95 3.36
N PHE A 35 6.39 1.58 2.53
CA PHE A 35 7.84 1.36 2.53
C PHE A 35 8.55 2.61 3.04
N THR A 36 9.35 2.45 4.09
CA THR A 36 10.27 3.51 4.51
C THR A 36 11.62 3.30 3.83
N VAL A 37 12.00 4.21 2.95
CA VAL A 37 13.29 4.18 2.25
C VAL A 37 14.28 5.11 2.93
N THR A 38 15.38 4.55 3.42
CA THR A 38 16.50 5.29 4.02
C THR A 38 17.76 4.89 3.26
N ASP A 39 18.56 5.86 2.81
CA ASP A 39 19.79 5.64 2.05
C ASP A 39 19.62 4.75 0.79
N GLY A 40 18.45 4.86 0.14
CA GLY A 40 18.13 4.06 -1.06
C GLY A 40 17.74 2.60 -0.77
N LEU A 41 17.62 2.20 0.49
CA LEU A 41 17.23 0.86 0.91
C LEU A 41 15.89 0.88 1.66
N ILE A 42 15.11 -0.18 1.52
CA ILE A 42 13.88 -0.37 2.31
C ILE A 42 14.30 -0.72 3.75
N SER A 43 14.12 0.23 4.65
CA SER A 43 14.46 0.10 6.07
C SER A 43 13.30 -0.42 6.91
N ALA A 44 12.05 -0.22 6.47
CA ALA A 44 10.86 -0.75 7.11
C ALA A 44 9.74 -1.03 6.10
N ILE A 45 8.92 -2.01 6.45
CA ILE A 45 7.67 -2.35 5.73
C ILE A 45 6.56 -2.42 6.75
N GLU A 46 5.57 -1.54 6.62
CA GLU A 46 4.35 -1.57 7.44
C GLU A 46 3.19 -2.11 6.61
N VAL A 47 2.37 -2.98 7.20
CA VAL A 47 1.26 -3.65 6.52
C VAL A 47 -0.05 -3.32 7.22
N THR A 48 -0.90 -2.56 6.54
CA THR A 48 -2.20 -2.15 7.06
C THR A 48 -3.30 -2.93 6.33
N ALA A 49 -4.06 -3.72 7.09
CA ALA A 49 -5.19 -4.52 6.61
C ALA A 49 -6.51 -4.22 7.33
N ALA A 50 -6.46 -3.48 8.44
CA ALA A 50 -7.64 -3.17 9.26
C ALA A 50 -8.54 -2.17 8.52
N PRO A 51 -9.83 -2.48 8.26
CA PRO A 51 -10.72 -1.62 7.47
C PRO A 51 -10.83 -0.19 8.00
N ASP A 52 -10.90 -0.02 9.33
CA ASP A 52 -11.04 1.30 9.97
C ASP A 52 -9.78 2.17 9.78
N ARG A 53 -8.60 1.54 9.77
CA ARG A 53 -7.33 2.21 9.48
C ARG A 53 -7.22 2.57 8.00
N LEU A 54 -7.59 1.63 7.13
CA LEU A 54 -7.58 1.84 5.68
C LEU A 54 -8.51 2.99 5.25
N ALA A 55 -9.65 3.14 5.92
CA ALA A 55 -10.59 4.24 5.65
C ALA A 55 -10.04 5.63 6.00
N GLN A 56 -8.99 5.71 6.82
CA GLN A 56 -8.34 6.96 7.20
C GLN A 56 -7.14 7.31 6.29
N LEU A 57 -6.73 6.39 5.41
CA LEU A 57 -5.60 6.62 4.52
C LEU A 57 -6.04 7.36 3.26
N GLU A 58 -5.34 8.43 2.94
CA GLU A 58 -5.42 9.09 1.64
C GLU A 58 -4.46 8.40 0.67
N ILE A 59 -5.00 7.93 -0.46
CA ILE A 59 -4.25 7.23 -1.50
C ILE A 59 -4.27 8.08 -2.77
N THR A 60 -3.09 8.47 -3.24
CA THR A 60 -2.93 9.21 -4.50
C THR A 60 -2.23 8.33 -5.53
N VAL A 61 -2.55 8.51 -6.81
CA VAL A 61 -1.81 7.85 -7.89
C VAL A 61 -0.57 8.69 -8.19
N PRO A 62 0.65 8.11 -8.19
CA PRO A 62 1.84 8.85 -8.59
C PRO A 62 1.72 9.32 -10.04
N ASP A 63 2.23 10.52 -10.34
CA ASP A 63 2.37 10.99 -11.72
C ASP A 63 3.30 10.06 -12.53
N ALA A 64 3.05 9.95 -13.83
CA ALA A 64 3.78 9.07 -14.75
C ALA A 64 5.13 9.64 -15.20
#